data_AF-A0A383EPW1-F1
#
_entry.id   AF-A0A383EPW1-F1
#
_cell.length_a   1.000
_cell.length_b   1.000
_cell.length_c   1.000
_cell.angle_alpha   90.00
_cell.angle_beta   90.00
_cell.angle_gamma   90.00
#
_symmetry.space_group_name_H-M   'P 1'
#
loop_
_entity.id
_entity.type
_entity.pdbx_description
1 polymer ?
#
loop_
_entity_poly.entity_id
_entity_poly.type
_entity_poly.pdbx_seq_one_letter_code
_entity_poly.pdbx_strand_id
1 'polypeptide(L)'
;GELIADIDIADAAFKIMATTALDRASGKAQTKLQFGETVPARLAGISPKLAKLDALRMPISGILEFTLTRDGNLVDRVKFDLKGGEGYLNLPDVFPAPPHITSLSIRGDTDIAYSSINLDNLTIATGGPVIKFRGQISGMPERTGITGNFEFTEIPFAQLRNYWPEFFMAKARSWILANVLDGVISKFSVALNIKPGGIDLVKTGKRPDSIDVNYVIRDATVNYFPGQP
;
A
#
# COMPACT_ATOMS: atom_id res chain seq x y z
N GLY A 1 -25.70 -17.65 8.68
CA GLY A 1 -26.24 -17.83 7.34
C GLY A 1 -25.12 -17.76 6.35
N GLU A 2 -25.22 -18.51 5.26
CA GLU A 2 -24.29 -18.44 4.14
C GLU A 2 -25.05 -17.90 2.92
N LEU A 3 -24.44 -16.94 2.24
CA LEU A 3 -24.94 -16.33 1.01
C LEU A 3 -23.87 -16.49 -0.06
N ILE A 4 -24.27 -17.05 -1.19
CA ILE A 4 -23.44 -17.10 -2.41
C ILE A 4 -24.22 -16.32 -3.46
N ALA A 5 -23.58 -15.31 -4.04
CA ALA A 5 -24.20 -14.45 -5.03
C ALA A 5 -23.22 -14.14 -6.16
N ASP A 6 -23.70 -14.25 -7.39
CA ASP A 6 -23.07 -13.60 -8.54
C ASP A 6 -23.68 -12.20 -8.64
N ILE A 7 -22.83 -11.18 -8.52
CA ILE A 7 -23.27 -9.79 -8.55
C ILE A 7 -22.76 -9.15 -9.84
N ASP A 8 -23.71 -8.66 -10.66
CA ASP A 8 -23.42 -7.86 -11.85
C ASP A 8 -23.52 -6.38 -11.51
N ILE A 9 -22.38 -5.70 -11.47
CA ILE A 9 -22.31 -4.25 -11.26
C ILE A 9 -21.40 -3.64 -12.32
N ALA A 10 -21.90 -2.62 -13.03
CA ALA A 10 -21.13 -1.84 -14.02
C ALA A 10 -20.41 -2.73 -15.06
N ASP A 11 -21.15 -3.67 -15.68
CA ASP A 11 -20.64 -4.64 -16.66
C ASP A 11 -19.47 -5.52 -16.15
N ALA A 12 -19.34 -5.64 -14.82
CA ALA A 12 -18.47 -6.58 -14.15
C ALA A 12 -19.30 -7.57 -13.35
N ALA A 13 -19.31 -8.82 -13.80
CA ALA A 13 -19.76 -9.96 -13.01
C ALA A 13 -18.64 -10.34 -12.04
N PHE A 14 -18.90 -10.30 -10.73
CA PHE A 14 -17.95 -10.83 -9.76
C PHE A 14 -18.64 -11.70 -8.72
N LYS A 15 -17.96 -12.80 -8.40
CA LYS A 15 -18.45 -13.81 -7.47
C LYS A 15 -18.19 -13.37 -6.05
N ILE A 16 -19.22 -13.40 -5.23
CA ILE A 16 -19.15 -13.10 -3.81
C ILE A 16 -19.71 -14.27 -3.00
N MET A 17 -18.98 -14.64 -1.96
CA MET A 17 -19.44 -15.54 -0.92
C MET A 17 -19.38 -14.80 0.42
N ALA A 18 -20.50 -14.74 1.12
CA ALA A 18 -20.58 -14.12 2.44
C ALA A 18 -21.09 -15.14 3.45
N THR A 19 -20.35 -15.31 4.54
CA THR A 19 -20.81 -16.08 5.70
C THR A 19 -21.00 -15.14 6.87
N THR A 20 -22.21 -15.10 7.42
CA THR A 20 -22.57 -14.22 8.53
C THR A 20 -22.98 -15.02 9.75
N ALA A 21 -22.33 -14.79 10.87
CA ALA A 21 -22.68 -15.30 12.19
C ALA A 21 -23.34 -14.20 13.03
N LEU A 22 -24.57 -14.42 13.47
CA LEU A 22 -25.31 -13.48 14.32
C LEU A 22 -25.14 -13.86 15.78
N ASP A 23 -24.58 -12.95 16.57
CA ASP A 23 -24.66 -13.03 18.02
C ASP A 23 -25.99 -12.43 18.48
N ARG A 24 -26.88 -13.29 18.99
CA ARG A 24 -28.22 -12.88 19.43
C ARG A 24 -28.20 -12.05 20.71
N ALA A 25 -27.18 -12.19 21.56
CA ALA A 25 -27.07 -11.47 22.82
C ALA A 25 -26.64 -10.01 22.58
N SER A 26 -25.62 -9.80 21.75
CA SER A 26 -25.14 -8.45 21.41
C SER A 26 -25.87 -7.80 20.22
N GLY A 27 -26.59 -8.59 19.41
CA GLY A 27 -27.21 -8.11 18.17
C GLY A 27 -26.19 -7.81 17.06
N LYS A 28 -24.93 -8.22 17.21
CA LYS A 28 -23.88 -8.02 16.22
C LYS A 28 -23.85 -9.17 15.21
N ALA A 29 -23.60 -8.82 13.94
CA ALA A 29 -23.43 -9.77 12.86
C ALA A 29 -21.97 -9.74 12.37
N GLN A 30 -21.22 -10.79 12.65
CA GLN A 30 -19.87 -10.99 12.13
C GLN A 30 -19.96 -11.56 10.73
N THR A 31 -19.39 -10.88 9.74
CA THR A 31 -19.46 -11.27 8.34
C THR A 31 -18.06 -11.49 7.79
N LYS A 32 -17.84 -12.66 7.20
CA LYS A 32 -16.69 -12.98 6.36
C LYS A 32 -17.14 -12.93 4.91
N LEU A 33 -16.61 -11.98 4.15
CA LEU A 33 -16.87 -11.78 2.75
C LEU A 33 -15.66 -12.22 1.93
N GLN A 34 -15.82 -13.19 1.05
CA GLN A 34 -14.83 -13.58 0.06
C GLN A 34 -15.31 -13.13 -1.31
N PHE A 35 -14.42 -12.49 -2.07
CA PHE A 35 -14.71 -12.08 -3.44
C PHE A 35 -13.65 -12.61 -4.40
N GLY A 36 -14.10 -13.02 -5.59
CA GLY A 36 -13.24 -13.43 -6.70
C GLY A 36 -12.50 -12.25 -7.33
N GLU A 37 -11.76 -12.52 -8.41
CA GLU A 37 -11.05 -11.45 -9.12
C GLU A 37 -12.02 -10.38 -9.64
N THR A 38 -11.75 -9.14 -9.23
CA THR A 38 -12.47 -7.93 -9.66
C THR A 38 -11.48 -6.81 -9.90
N VAL A 39 -11.76 -5.93 -10.86
CA VAL A 39 -10.92 -4.76 -11.14
C VAL A 39 -11.54 -3.54 -10.45
N PRO A 40 -10.98 -3.04 -9.32
CA PRO A 40 -11.63 -2.01 -8.51
C PRO A 40 -11.93 -0.72 -9.29
N ALA A 41 -11.10 -0.36 -10.27
CA ALA A 41 -11.32 0.81 -11.12
C ALA A 41 -12.69 0.80 -11.83
N ARG A 42 -13.27 -0.36 -12.12
CA ARG A 42 -14.63 -0.46 -12.71
C ARG A 42 -15.73 -0.01 -11.74
N LEU A 43 -15.46 -0.06 -10.43
CA LEU A 43 -16.38 0.35 -9.39
C LEU A 43 -16.32 1.86 -9.10
N ALA A 44 -15.30 2.56 -9.62
CA ALA A 44 -15.05 3.96 -9.32
C ALA A 44 -16.18 4.89 -9.78
N GLY A 45 -16.88 4.52 -10.87
CA GLY A 45 -18.01 5.29 -11.42
C GLY A 45 -19.34 5.11 -10.69
N ILE A 46 -19.46 4.15 -9.77
CA ILE A 46 -20.73 3.83 -9.11
C ILE A 46 -21.16 4.92 -8.12
N SER A 47 -20.20 5.48 -7.37
CA SER A 47 -20.49 6.57 -6.45
C SER A 47 -19.26 7.44 -6.21
N PRO A 48 -19.43 8.72 -5.84
CA PRO A 48 -18.30 9.60 -5.52
C PRO A 48 -17.38 9.06 -4.42
N LYS A 49 -17.91 8.26 -3.48
CA LYS A 49 -17.12 7.63 -2.40
C LYS A 49 -16.14 6.57 -2.93
N LEU A 50 -16.42 6.00 -4.09
CA LEU A 50 -15.60 4.96 -4.73
C LEU A 50 -14.64 5.51 -5.79
N ALA A 51 -14.67 6.81 -6.07
CA ALA A 51 -13.85 7.43 -7.12
C ALA A 51 -12.34 7.11 -6.99
N LYS A 52 -11.84 6.98 -5.75
CA LYS A 52 -10.43 6.62 -5.49
C LYS A 52 -10.03 5.23 -5.99
N LEU A 53 -10.99 4.34 -6.25
CA LEU A 53 -10.71 3.01 -6.79
C LEU A 53 -10.19 3.05 -8.24
N ASP A 54 -10.35 4.16 -8.97
CA ASP A 54 -9.78 4.31 -10.33
C ASP A 54 -8.25 4.17 -10.35
N ALA A 55 -7.58 4.46 -9.23
CA ALA A 55 -6.14 4.26 -9.07
C ALA A 55 -5.73 2.78 -9.17
N LEU A 56 -6.64 1.83 -8.88
CA LEU A 56 -6.36 0.39 -8.80
C LEU A 56 -6.79 -0.30 -10.11
N ARG A 57 -5.89 -0.30 -11.09
CA ARG A 57 -6.10 -0.90 -12.42
C ARG A 57 -5.43 -2.27 -12.50
N MET A 58 -5.90 -3.19 -11.67
CA MET A 58 -5.46 -4.59 -11.61
C MET A 58 -6.57 -5.46 -11.02
N PRO A 59 -6.61 -6.77 -11.34
CA PRO A 59 -7.52 -7.69 -10.68
C PRO A 59 -7.10 -7.86 -9.21
N ILE A 60 -8.06 -7.69 -8.30
CA ILE A 60 -7.94 -7.91 -6.87
C ILE A 60 -8.94 -9.00 -6.47
N SER A 61 -8.53 -9.89 -5.58
CA SER A 61 -9.39 -10.87 -4.92
C SER A 61 -9.06 -10.92 -3.43
N GLY A 62 -9.94 -11.49 -2.61
CA GLY A 62 -9.58 -11.69 -1.22
C GLY A 62 -10.75 -11.88 -0.28
N ILE A 63 -10.44 -11.65 0.99
CA ILE A 63 -11.34 -11.85 2.12
C ILE A 63 -11.37 -10.55 2.93
N LEU A 64 -12.59 -10.13 3.29
CA LEU A 64 -12.85 -9.10 4.28
C LEU A 64 -13.59 -9.72 5.46
N GLU A 65 -13.21 -9.37 6.67
CA GLU A 65 -13.96 -9.72 7.88
C GLU A 65 -14.35 -8.43 8.61
N PHE A 66 -15.64 -8.29 8.88
CA PHE A 66 -16.17 -7.09 9.52
C PHE A 66 -17.41 -7.42 10.36
N THR A 67 -17.73 -6.52 11.29
CA THR A 67 -18.89 -6.66 12.16
C THR A 67 -19.91 -5.57 11.84
N LEU A 68 -21.18 -5.95 11.73
CA LEU A 68 -22.30 -5.04 11.57
C LEU A 68 -23.18 -5.03 12.83
N THR A 69 -23.76 -3.88 13.16
CA THR A 69 -24.91 -3.81 14.08
C THR A 69 -26.18 -4.33 13.42
N ARG A 70 -27.26 -4.49 14.18
CA ARG A 70 -28.60 -4.78 13.64
C ARG A 70 -29.06 -3.79 12.58
N ASP A 71 -28.63 -2.53 12.70
CA ASP A 71 -29.01 -1.45 11.77
C ASP A 71 -28.11 -1.40 10.53
N GLY A 72 -27.17 -2.34 10.39
CA GLY A 72 -26.26 -2.41 9.24
C GLY A 72 -25.05 -1.48 9.34
N ASN A 73 -24.76 -0.90 10.50
CA ASN A 73 -23.59 -0.05 10.69
C ASN A 73 -22.35 -0.90 10.96
N LEU A 74 -21.25 -0.58 10.26
CA LEU A 74 -19.94 -1.18 10.55
C LEU A 74 -19.45 -0.76 11.93
N VAL A 75 -18.98 -1.73 12.70
CA VAL A 75 -18.39 -1.54 14.04
C VAL A 75 -17.09 -2.30 14.16
N ASP A 76 -16.36 -2.02 15.25
CA ASP A 76 -15.09 -2.65 15.59
C ASP A 76 -14.00 -2.35 14.53
N ARG A 77 -13.45 -3.37 13.87
CA ARG A 77 -12.40 -3.24 12.85
C ARG A 77 -12.78 -4.06 11.62
N VAL A 78 -12.28 -3.63 10.47
CA VAL A 78 -12.34 -4.39 9.22
C VAL A 78 -10.99 -5.05 9.01
N LYS A 79 -10.95 -6.38 9.00
CA LYS A 79 -9.75 -7.14 8.60
C LYS A 79 -9.81 -7.43 7.11
N PHE A 80 -8.64 -7.46 6.48
CA PHE A 80 -8.51 -7.75 5.07
C PHE A 80 -7.31 -8.67 4.80
N ASP A 81 -7.50 -9.61 3.88
CA ASP A 81 -6.44 -10.39 3.25
C ASP A 81 -6.72 -10.41 1.76
N LEU A 82 -5.98 -9.59 1.01
CA LEU A 82 -6.20 -9.34 -0.40
C LEU A 82 -4.97 -9.73 -1.21
N LYS A 83 -5.23 -10.19 -2.43
CA LYS A 83 -4.25 -10.49 -3.45
C LYS A 83 -4.58 -9.72 -4.72
N GLY A 84 -3.56 -9.24 -5.40
CA GLY A 84 -3.68 -8.62 -6.71
C GLY A 84 -2.83 -9.34 -7.74
N GLY A 85 -3.36 -9.45 -8.95
CA GLY A 85 -2.62 -9.93 -10.12
C GLY A 85 -1.91 -8.79 -10.85
N GLU A 86 -1.61 -9.04 -12.11
CA GLU A 86 -0.86 -8.10 -12.95
C GLU A 86 -1.68 -6.85 -13.29
N GLY A 87 -1.05 -5.67 -13.20
CA GLY A 87 -1.63 -4.41 -13.62
C GLY A 87 -0.83 -3.20 -13.14
N TYR A 88 -1.50 -2.09 -12.87
CA TYR A 88 -0.84 -0.82 -12.57
C TYR A 88 -1.54 -0.05 -11.45
N LEU A 89 -0.75 0.63 -10.64
CA LEU A 89 -1.23 1.54 -9.59
C LEU A 89 -1.05 2.99 -10.06
N ASN A 90 -2.15 3.69 -10.34
CA ASN A 90 -2.12 5.06 -10.85
C ASN A 90 -2.16 6.07 -9.69
N LEU A 91 -0.98 6.48 -9.22
CA LEU A 91 -0.80 7.48 -8.16
C LEU A 91 0.15 8.60 -8.63
N PRO A 92 -0.30 9.50 -9.52
CA PRO A 92 0.54 10.53 -10.13
C PRO A 92 1.13 11.52 -9.11
N ASP A 93 0.45 11.73 -7.98
CA ASP A 93 0.93 12.59 -6.89
C ASP A 93 2.10 11.97 -6.09
N VAL A 94 2.36 10.68 -6.29
CA VAL A 94 3.37 9.90 -5.53
C VAL A 94 4.49 9.42 -6.45
N PHE A 95 4.14 8.90 -7.62
CA PHE A 95 5.07 8.32 -8.59
C PHE A 95 4.94 9.03 -9.94
N PRO A 96 6.07 9.38 -10.59
CA PRO A 96 6.04 10.06 -11.89
C PRO A 96 5.51 9.19 -13.04
N ALA A 97 5.56 7.85 -12.88
CA ALA A 97 4.93 6.90 -13.79
C ALA A 97 4.25 5.80 -12.96
N PRO A 98 3.09 5.27 -13.38
CA PRO A 98 2.44 4.16 -12.69
C PRO A 98 3.37 2.94 -12.63
N PRO A 99 3.77 2.45 -11.45
CA PRO A 99 4.57 1.25 -11.36
C PRO A 99 3.77 0.06 -11.90
N HIS A 100 4.39 -0.73 -12.77
CA HIS A 100 3.86 -2.04 -13.15
C HIS A 100 3.96 -2.97 -11.93
N ILE A 101 2.88 -3.69 -11.67
CA ILE A 101 2.77 -4.64 -10.57
C ILE A 101 2.47 -6.00 -11.20
N THR A 102 3.28 -7.00 -10.89
CA THR A 102 3.04 -8.39 -11.29
C THR A 102 2.25 -9.15 -10.24
N SER A 103 2.42 -8.81 -8.97
CA SER A 103 1.56 -9.30 -7.90
C SER A 103 1.53 -8.36 -6.70
N LEU A 104 0.41 -8.39 -5.99
CA LEU A 104 0.18 -7.69 -4.74
C LEU A 104 -0.32 -8.70 -3.69
N SER A 105 0.15 -8.60 -2.47
CA SER A 105 -0.44 -9.28 -1.31
C SER A 105 -0.46 -8.33 -0.14
N ILE A 106 -1.64 -8.11 0.43
CA ILE A 106 -1.86 -7.19 1.53
C ILE A 106 -2.71 -7.86 2.60
N ARG A 107 -2.25 -7.83 3.85
CA ARG A 107 -2.96 -8.35 5.01
C ARG A 107 -2.87 -7.34 6.15
N GLY A 108 -4.00 -7.15 6.82
CA GLY A 108 -4.05 -6.28 7.99
C GLY A 108 -5.48 -5.94 8.38
N ASP A 109 -5.62 -4.79 9.02
CA ASP A 109 -6.91 -4.33 9.52
C ASP A 109 -6.96 -2.80 9.66
N THR A 110 -8.17 -2.26 9.70
CA THR A 110 -8.41 -0.83 9.89
C THR A 110 -9.59 -0.58 10.82
N ASP A 111 -9.57 0.53 11.55
CA ASP A 111 -10.73 0.98 12.31
C ASP A 111 -11.84 1.50 11.37
N ILE A 112 -13.07 1.59 11.88
CA ILE A 112 -14.23 2.07 11.10
C ILE A 112 -14.13 3.54 10.67
N ALA A 113 -13.30 4.33 11.33
CA ALA A 113 -13.04 5.72 10.96
C ALA A 113 -11.97 5.84 9.87
N TYR A 114 -11.35 4.71 9.47
CA TYR A 114 -10.18 4.63 8.59
C TYR A 114 -9.03 5.53 9.05
N SER A 115 -8.96 5.80 10.36
CA SER A 115 -7.97 6.70 10.96
C SER A 115 -6.62 6.02 11.15
N SER A 116 -6.65 4.69 11.29
CA SER A 116 -5.49 3.83 11.40
C SER A 116 -5.65 2.56 10.58
N ILE A 117 -4.60 2.21 9.86
CA ILE A 117 -4.45 0.96 9.10
C ILE A 117 -3.23 0.23 9.64
N ASN A 118 -3.43 -0.97 10.17
CA ASN A 118 -2.37 -1.91 10.48
C ASN A 118 -2.12 -2.80 9.27
N LEU A 119 -0.86 -3.00 8.91
CA LEU A 119 -0.42 -3.87 7.82
C LEU A 119 0.52 -4.92 8.40
N ASP A 120 -0.01 -6.13 8.60
CA ASP A 120 0.77 -7.31 8.99
C ASP A 120 1.75 -7.70 7.88
N ASN A 121 1.31 -7.53 6.63
CA ASN A 121 2.11 -7.74 5.44
C ASN A 121 1.57 -6.90 4.28
N LEU A 122 2.47 -6.19 3.60
CA LEU A 122 2.27 -5.68 2.26
C LEU A 122 3.46 -6.13 1.42
N THR A 123 3.21 -6.86 0.34
CA THR A 123 4.21 -7.28 -0.64
C THR A 123 3.76 -6.85 -2.02
N ILE A 124 4.63 -6.17 -2.76
CA ILE A 124 4.40 -5.75 -4.14
C ILE A 124 5.56 -6.25 -4.98
N ALA A 125 5.30 -7.10 -5.97
CA ALA A 125 6.27 -7.49 -6.97
C ALA A 125 6.02 -6.72 -8.26
N THR A 126 7.09 -6.33 -8.94
CA THR A 126 7.03 -5.43 -10.12
C THR A 126 7.72 -6.03 -11.36
N GLY A 127 7.94 -7.35 -11.36
CA GLY A 127 8.69 -8.04 -12.43
C GLY A 127 10.21 -7.91 -12.33
N GLY A 128 10.70 -7.12 -11.38
CA GLY A 128 12.09 -7.14 -10.90
C GLY A 128 12.10 -6.91 -9.39
N PRO A 129 12.03 -5.65 -8.93
CA PRO A 129 11.98 -5.34 -7.52
C PRO A 129 10.79 -5.96 -6.77
N VAL A 130 11.06 -6.42 -5.56
CA VAL A 130 10.05 -6.81 -4.58
C VAL A 130 10.08 -5.82 -3.43
N ILE A 131 8.97 -5.15 -3.19
CA ILE A 131 8.77 -4.18 -2.12
C ILE A 131 7.97 -4.85 -1.01
N LYS A 132 8.40 -4.67 0.23
CA LYS A 132 7.71 -5.17 1.42
C LYS A 132 7.50 -4.06 2.44
N PHE A 133 6.37 -4.10 3.12
CA PHE A 133 6.09 -3.23 4.25
C PHE A 133 5.34 -3.99 5.35
N ARG A 134 5.70 -3.71 6.60
CA ARG A 134 4.95 -4.12 7.79
C ARG A 134 4.94 -2.97 8.77
N GLY A 135 3.77 -2.61 9.27
CA GLY A 135 3.65 -1.50 10.19
C GLY A 135 2.25 -0.92 10.26
N GLN A 136 2.18 0.35 10.65
CA GLN A 136 0.94 1.08 10.85
C GLN A 136 1.01 2.43 10.13
N ILE A 137 -0.10 2.78 9.49
CA ILE A 137 -0.38 4.12 8.97
C ILE A 137 -1.46 4.71 9.88
N SER A 138 -1.28 5.95 10.33
CA SER A 138 -2.20 6.60 11.29
C SER A 138 -2.46 8.06 10.96
N GLY A 139 -3.55 8.62 11.51
CA GLY A 139 -3.91 10.02 11.34
C GLY A 139 -4.35 10.38 9.93
N MET A 140 -4.81 9.41 9.13
CA MET A 140 -5.29 9.67 7.77
C MET A 140 -6.66 10.39 7.77
N PRO A 141 -6.94 11.24 6.77
CA PRO A 141 -6.03 11.70 5.72
C PRO A 141 -5.17 12.91 6.14
N GLU A 142 -5.54 13.62 7.21
CA GLU A 142 -5.06 14.99 7.49
C GLU A 142 -3.69 15.07 8.15
N ARG A 143 -3.37 14.13 9.05
CA ARG A 143 -2.13 14.11 9.83
C ARG A 143 -1.46 12.76 9.70
N THR A 144 -1.17 12.36 8.45
CA THR A 144 -0.63 11.04 8.17
C THR A 144 0.72 10.83 8.87
N GLY A 145 0.82 9.73 9.62
CA GLY A 145 2.04 9.19 10.22
C GLY A 145 2.26 7.75 9.77
N ILE A 146 3.50 7.30 9.80
CA ILE A 146 3.91 5.95 9.36
C ILE A 146 4.93 5.41 10.36
N THR A 147 4.64 4.25 10.93
CA THR A 147 5.58 3.49 11.76
C THR A 147 5.69 2.09 11.21
N GLY A 148 6.89 1.61 10.91
CA GLY A 148 7.05 0.26 10.36
C GLY A 148 8.39 0.02 9.70
N ASN A 149 8.54 -1.17 9.14
CA ASN A 149 9.70 -1.56 8.37
C ASN A 149 9.33 -1.60 6.89
N PHE A 150 10.08 -0.87 6.09
CA PHE A 150 10.01 -0.91 4.63
C PHE A 150 11.26 -1.59 4.09
N GLU A 151 11.08 -2.50 3.15
CA GLU A 151 12.17 -3.23 2.50
C GLU A 151 11.96 -3.25 1.00
N PHE A 152 13.06 -3.27 0.25
CA PHE A 152 13.03 -3.70 -1.13
C PHE A 152 14.29 -4.50 -1.48
N THR A 153 14.18 -5.32 -2.51
CA THR A 153 15.28 -6.14 -3.02
C THR A 153 15.41 -6.02 -4.51
N GLU A 154 16.63 -6.18 -5.01
CA GLU A 154 16.96 -6.28 -6.43
C GLU A 154 16.48 -5.08 -7.26
N ILE A 155 16.81 -3.86 -6.82
CA ILE A 155 16.58 -2.62 -7.60
C ILE A 155 17.86 -2.21 -8.35
N PRO A 156 17.88 -2.29 -9.68
CA PRO A 156 18.94 -1.66 -10.47
C PRO A 156 18.92 -0.13 -10.27
N PHE A 157 20.08 0.51 -10.11
CA PHE A 157 20.14 1.97 -9.94
C PHE A 157 19.48 2.72 -11.11
N ALA A 158 19.61 2.18 -12.33
CA ALA A 158 18.94 2.70 -13.53
C ALA A 158 17.41 2.78 -13.40
N GLN A 159 16.80 1.93 -12.57
CA GLN A 159 15.35 1.89 -12.34
C GLN A 159 14.94 2.57 -11.02
N LEU A 160 15.88 2.91 -10.14
CA LEU A 160 15.59 3.48 -8.81
C LEU A 160 14.70 4.72 -8.87
N ARG A 161 14.84 5.54 -9.92
CA ARG A 161 14.02 6.74 -10.13
C ARG A 161 12.51 6.44 -10.18
N ASN A 162 12.11 5.24 -10.61
CA ASN A 162 10.71 4.83 -10.77
C ASN A 162 10.07 4.40 -9.44
N TYR A 163 10.88 3.98 -8.46
CA TYR A 163 10.40 3.42 -7.19
C TYR A 163 10.57 4.37 -6.01
N TRP A 164 11.37 5.42 -6.16
CA TRP A 164 11.62 6.39 -5.10
C TRP A 164 10.79 7.66 -5.35
N PRO A 165 9.83 8.01 -4.46
CA PRO A 165 9.04 9.24 -4.58
C PRO A 165 9.88 10.52 -4.54
N GLU A 166 9.50 11.54 -5.30
CA GLU A 166 10.27 12.79 -5.39
C GLU A 166 10.33 13.59 -4.09
N PHE A 167 9.25 13.54 -3.29
CA PHE A 167 9.17 14.25 -2.02
C PHE A 167 10.02 13.62 -0.91
N PHE A 168 10.35 12.33 -1.02
CA PHE A 168 11.01 11.61 0.05
C PHE A 168 12.53 11.75 -0.06
N MET A 169 13.19 12.36 0.94
CA MET A 169 14.65 12.54 0.96
C MET A 169 15.21 13.17 -0.33
N ALA A 170 14.54 14.21 -0.86
CA ALA A 170 14.82 14.81 -2.17
C ALA A 170 16.30 15.16 -2.44
N LYS A 171 17.05 15.64 -1.44
CA LYS A 171 18.49 15.93 -1.56
C LYS A 171 19.31 14.67 -1.82
N ALA A 172 19.08 13.62 -1.03
CA ALA A 172 19.76 12.33 -1.19
C ALA A 172 19.39 11.67 -2.53
N ARG A 173 18.10 11.72 -2.91
CA ARG A 173 17.62 11.28 -4.22
C ARG A 173 18.39 11.95 -5.35
N SER A 174 18.47 13.28 -5.33
CA SER A 174 19.12 14.07 -6.38
C SER A 174 20.60 13.71 -6.52
N TRP A 175 21.31 13.57 -5.39
CA TRP A 175 22.72 13.19 -5.41
C TRP A 175 22.93 11.75 -5.90
N ILE A 176 22.16 10.78 -5.40
CA ILE A 176 22.32 9.37 -5.78
C ILE A 176 22.03 9.17 -7.27
N LEU A 177 20.92 9.73 -7.77
CA LEU A 177 20.55 9.60 -9.18
C LEU A 177 21.54 10.27 -10.14
N ALA A 178 22.30 11.27 -9.67
CA ALA A 178 23.30 11.95 -10.48
C ALA A 178 24.69 11.27 -10.44
N ASN A 179 25.01 10.56 -9.36
CA ASN A 179 26.38 10.11 -9.09
C ASN A 179 26.57 8.59 -9.08
N VAL A 180 25.50 7.80 -8.99
CA VAL A 180 25.56 6.34 -9.07
C VAL A 180 25.10 5.91 -10.46
N LEU A 181 26.04 5.45 -11.29
CA LEU A 181 25.82 5.25 -12.72
C LEU A 181 25.24 3.87 -13.05
N ASP A 182 25.65 2.85 -12.29
CA ASP A 182 25.28 1.45 -12.47
C ASP A 182 25.23 0.69 -11.14
N GLY A 183 24.97 -0.61 -11.21
CA GLY A 183 24.87 -1.51 -10.07
C GLY A 183 23.44 -1.78 -9.61
N VAL A 184 23.34 -2.60 -8.56
CA VAL A 184 22.07 -3.11 -8.03
C VAL A 184 22.04 -2.94 -6.52
N ILE A 185 20.99 -2.27 -6.02
CA ILE A 185 20.63 -2.32 -4.61
C ILE A 185 19.99 -3.68 -4.36
N SER A 186 20.80 -4.60 -3.86
CA SER A 186 20.42 -6.00 -3.66
C SER A 186 19.42 -6.15 -2.53
N LYS A 187 19.66 -5.39 -1.45
CA LYS A 187 18.77 -5.32 -0.29
C LYS A 187 18.79 -3.91 0.26
N PHE A 188 17.63 -3.40 0.61
CA PHE A 188 17.45 -2.19 1.35
C PHE A 188 16.39 -2.44 2.42
N SER A 189 16.65 -1.99 3.64
CA SER A 189 15.64 -1.93 4.68
C SER A 189 15.74 -0.62 5.45
N VAL A 190 14.58 -0.09 5.83
CA VAL A 190 14.48 1.11 6.63
C VAL A 190 13.41 0.98 7.69
N ALA A 191 13.77 1.31 8.93
CA ALA A 191 12.79 1.51 10.00
C ALA A 191 12.27 2.95 9.92
N LEU A 192 10.97 3.08 9.67
CA LEU A 192 10.26 4.35 9.60
C LEU A 192 9.58 4.61 10.95
N ASN A 193 9.78 5.81 11.48
CA ASN A 193 9.04 6.33 12.63
C ASN A 193 8.69 7.80 12.37
N ILE A 194 7.65 8.01 11.58
CA ILE A 194 7.14 9.32 11.18
C ILE A 194 5.85 9.57 11.96
N LYS A 195 5.89 10.52 12.89
CA LYS A 195 4.72 10.89 13.71
C LYS A 195 3.57 11.46 12.86
N PRO A 196 2.31 11.41 13.33
CA PRO A 196 1.17 12.04 12.65
C PRO A 196 1.38 13.52 12.26
N GLY A 197 1.31 13.81 10.96
CA GLY A 197 1.61 15.12 10.35
C GLY A 197 3.08 15.30 9.96
N GLY A 198 3.92 14.33 10.27
CA GLY A 198 5.34 14.34 9.91
C GLY A 198 5.57 14.17 8.41
N ILE A 199 4.66 13.51 7.68
CA ILE A 199 4.77 13.38 6.22
C ILE A 199 4.76 14.75 5.53
N ASP A 200 3.98 15.72 6.01
CA ASP A 200 3.95 17.06 5.42
C ASP A 200 5.24 17.85 5.73
N LEU A 201 5.85 17.59 6.88
CA LEU A 201 7.19 18.09 7.18
C LEU A 201 8.23 17.47 6.23
N VAL A 202 8.12 16.19 5.89
CA VAL A 202 9.00 15.54 4.90
C VAL A 202 8.82 16.14 3.52
N LYS A 203 7.58 16.42 3.09
CA LYS A 203 7.30 17.10 1.82
C LYS A 203 7.94 18.49 1.73
N THR A 204 8.05 19.20 2.87
CA THR A 204 8.75 20.50 2.95
C THR A 204 10.26 20.38 3.13
N GLY A 205 10.81 19.16 3.03
CA GLY A 205 12.25 18.88 3.08
C GLY A 205 12.83 18.65 4.46
N LYS A 206 12.01 18.60 5.53
CA LYS A 206 12.49 18.23 6.86
C LYS A 206 12.75 16.72 6.93
N ARG A 207 13.91 16.34 7.44
CA ARG A 207 14.25 14.94 7.70
C ARG A 207 13.43 14.43 8.90
N PRO A 208 12.88 13.20 8.84
CA PRO A 208 12.30 12.55 10.02
C PRO A 208 13.32 12.36 11.14
N ASP A 209 12.84 12.39 12.39
CA ASP A 209 13.66 12.34 13.61
C ASP A 209 14.53 11.06 13.68
N SER A 210 14.02 9.92 13.21
CA SER A 210 14.74 8.65 13.22
C SER A 210 14.46 7.87 11.94
N ILE A 211 15.52 7.59 11.19
CA ILE A 211 15.52 6.69 10.04
C ILE A 211 16.76 5.82 10.18
N ASP A 212 16.58 4.53 10.45
CA ASP A 212 17.66 3.55 10.44
C ASP A 212 17.66 2.84 9.10
N VAL A 213 18.68 3.08 8.28
CA VAL A 213 18.79 2.54 6.93
C VAL A 213 19.89 1.49 6.88
N ASN A 214 19.56 0.31 6.34
CA ASN A 214 20.51 -0.73 5.99
C ASN A 214 20.42 -1.02 4.50
N TYR A 215 21.55 -1.17 3.83
CA TYR A 215 21.58 -1.46 2.40
C TYR A 215 22.78 -2.32 2.00
N VAL A 216 22.60 -3.10 0.95
CA VAL A 216 23.64 -3.87 0.27
C VAL A 216 23.59 -3.53 -1.20
N ILE A 217 24.73 -3.07 -1.72
CA ILE A 217 24.90 -2.71 -3.12
C ILE A 217 25.93 -3.67 -3.74
N ARG A 218 25.67 -4.10 -4.98
CA ARG A 218 26.59 -4.88 -5.81
C ARG A 218 26.85 -4.16 -7.12
N ASP A 219 28.06 -4.35 -7.65
CA ASP A 219 28.47 -3.93 -9.00
C ASP A 219 28.24 -2.44 -9.30
N ALA A 220 28.42 -1.56 -8.29
CA ALA A 220 28.17 -0.13 -8.43
C ALA A 220 29.43 0.68 -8.71
N THR A 221 29.32 1.56 -9.68
CA THR A 221 30.27 2.60 -10.04
C THR A 221 29.75 3.93 -9.51
N VAL A 222 30.56 4.56 -8.65
CA VAL A 222 30.21 5.83 -8.00
C VAL A 222 31.20 6.90 -8.44
N ASN A 223 30.68 8.01 -8.95
CA ASN A 223 31.47 9.21 -9.16
C ASN A 223 31.72 9.89 -7.81
N TYR A 224 32.85 9.56 -7.16
CA TYR A 224 33.24 10.18 -5.90
C TYR A 224 34.00 11.49 -6.16
N PHE A 225 33.49 12.61 -5.63
CA PHE A 225 34.23 13.87 -5.55
C PHE A 225 34.68 14.13 -4.10
N PRO A 226 35.92 14.58 -3.85
CA PRO A 226 36.37 14.89 -2.49
C PRO A 226 35.60 16.09 -1.90
N GLY A 227 35.08 15.96 -0.67
CA GLY A 227 34.56 17.08 0.12
C GLY A 227 33.04 17.19 0.26
N GLN A 228 32.31 16.08 0.38
CA GLN A 228 30.86 16.09 0.66
C GLN A 228 30.49 15.15 1.82
N PRO A 229 29.36 15.41 2.50
CA PRO A 229 29.20 15.47 3.96
C PRO A 229 29.28 14.14 4.71
#